data_AF-A0A0M3JMS8-F1
#
_entry.id   AF-A0A0M3JMS8-F1
#
_cell.length_a   1.000
_cell.length_b   1.000
_cell.length_c   1.000
_cell.angle_alpha   90.00
_cell.angle_beta   90.00
_cell.angle_gamma   90.00
#
_symmetry.space_group_name_H-M   'P 1'
#
loop_
_entity.id
_entity.type
_entity.pdbx_description
1 polymer ?
#
loop_
_entity_poly.entity_id
_entity_poly.type
_entity_poly.pdbx_seq_one_letter_code
_entity_poly.pdbx_strand_id
1 'polypeptide(L)'
;MKELEEEERRAREQERNEERGALAQENRNEEIDVREFEHSNAINGVFFTCELLGDDIVLTKNEMKQNVEEFLRSQMHEDSVVASTLMLFSLNATDKRQTACETLQKYIQNVLEHPDEAKFRRIRLANKAFQ
;
A
#
# COMPACT_ATOMS: atom_id res chain seq x y z
N MET A 1 13.35 26.64 -42.86
CA MET A 1 12.59 27.21 -41.73
C MET A 1 11.74 26.16 -41.01
N LYS A 2 11.00 25.29 -41.71
CA LYS A 2 10.17 24.24 -41.08
C LYS A 2 10.95 23.11 -40.37
N GLU A 3 12.12 22.75 -40.88
CA GLU A 3 12.94 21.67 -40.31
C GLU A 3 13.63 22.07 -39.00
N LEU A 4 14.02 23.34 -38.86
CA LEU A 4 14.63 23.89 -37.64
C LEU A 4 13.64 23.91 -36.45
N GLU A 5 12.37 24.23 -36.71
CA GLU A 5 11.33 24.24 -35.67
C GLU A 5 10.99 22.83 -35.16
N GLU A 6 11.08 21.81 -36.03
CA GLU A 6 10.82 20.43 -35.64
C GLU A 6 11.96 19.83 -34.81
N GLU A 7 13.20 20.22 -35.10
CA GLU A 7 14.39 19.84 -34.34
C GLU A 7 14.40 20.48 -32.94
N GLU A 8 14.06 21.77 -32.83
CA GLU A 8 13.91 22.44 -31.53
C GLU A 8 12.79 21.83 -30.67
N ARG A 9 11.69 21.37 -31.30
CA ARG A 9 10.60 20.72 -30.57
C ARG A 9 11.02 19.35 -30.02
N ARG A 10 11.80 18.57 -30.79
CA ARG A 10 12.34 17.28 -30.33
C ARG A 10 13.35 17.49 -29.21
N ALA A 11 14.23 18.48 -29.31
CA ALA A 11 15.20 18.81 -28.26
C ALA A 11 14.53 19.16 -26.92
N ARG A 12 13.49 20.00 -26.94
CA ARG A 12 12.72 20.37 -25.72
C ARG A 12 11.93 19.22 -25.13
N GLU A 13 11.45 18.30 -25.96
CA GLU A 13 10.73 17.10 -25.49
C GLU A 13 11.70 16.11 -24.84
N GLN A 14 12.92 16.01 -25.37
CA GLN A 14 14.00 15.19 -24.84
C GLN A 14 14.52 15.73 -23.49
N GLU A 15 14.80 17.04 -23.38
CA GLU A 15 15.16 17.68 -22.10
C GLU A 15 14.08 17.48 -21.03
N ARG A 16 12.80 17.64 -21.38
CA ARG A 16 11.69 17.45 -20.43
C ARG A 16 11.56 16.00 -19.96
N ASN A 17 11.90 15.03 -20.82
CA ASN A 17 11.88 13.61 -20.48
C ASN A 17 13.07 13.23 -19.60
N GLU A 18 14.24 13.85 -19.83
CA GLU A 18 15.45 13.69 -19.03
C GLU A 18 15.28 14.28 -17.61
N GLU A 19 14.70 15.48 -17.49
CA GLU A 19 14.37 16.08 -16.18
C GLU A 19 13.36 15.22 -15.39
N ARG A 20 12.33 14.68 -16.06
CA ARG A 20 11.37 13.75 -15.44
C ARG A 20 12.01 12.43 -15.02
N GLY A 21 12.97 11.93 -15.80
CA GLY A 21 13.75 10.74 -15.47
C GLY A 21 14.62 10.96 -14.22
N ALA A 22 15.28 12.11 -14.13
CA ALA A 22 16.12 12.48 -12.98
C ALA A 22 15.31 12.63 -11.67
N LEU A 23 14.16 13.32 -11.72
CA LEU A 23 13.27 13.49 -10.57
C LEU A 23 12.66 12.15 -10.08
N ALA A 24 12.43 11.21 -11.00
CA ALA A 24 11.94 9.86 -10.66
C ALA A 24 13.04 8.93 -10.12
N GLN A 25 14.30 9.34 -10.18
CA GLN A 25 15.46 8.59 -9.68
C GLN A 25 15.89 9.08 -8.29
N GLU A 26 15.73 10.37 -7.99
CA GLU A 26 15.92 10.92 -6.63
C GLU A 26 14.96 10.30 -5.60
N ASN A 27 13.71 10.00 -5.97
CA ASN A 27 12.70 9.47 -5.05
C ASN A 27 12.82 7.97 -4.74
N ARG A 28 13.79 7.24 -5.32
CA ARG A 28 13.95 5.78 -5.15
C ARG A 28 15.10 5.35 -4.25
N ASN A 29 15.94 6.31 -3.82
CA ASN A 29 17.16 6.04 -3.07
C ASN A 29 17.20 6.71 -1.68
N GLU A 30 16.05 6.91 -1.04
CA GLU A 30 16.06 7.05 0.42
C GLU A 30 16.37 5.67 1.02
N GLU A 31 17.67 5.30 0.99
CA GLU A 31 18.20 4.29 1.89
C GLU A 31 17.81 4.74 3.30
N ILE A 32 16.93 3.98 3.94
CA ILE A 32 16.66 4.13 5.37
C ILE A 32 18.02 3.98 6.05
N ASP A 33 18.54 5.07 6.59
CA ASP A 33 19.74 5.10 7.42
C ASP A 33 19.44 4.29 8.69
N VAL A 34 19.59 2.95 8.59
CA VAL A 34 19.49 2.02 9.70
C VAL A 34 20.74 2.24 10.55
N ARG A 35 20.70 3.30 11.37
CA ARG A 35 21.71 3.52 12.40
C ARG A 35 21.57 2.41 13.42
N GLU A 36 22.48 1.43 13.36
CA GLU A 36 22.76 0.58 14.51
C GLU A 36 23.40 1.46 15.58
N PHE A 37 22.57 2.00 16.47
CA PHE A 37 23.07 2.62 17.69
C PHE A 37 23.73 1.52 18.50
N GLU A 38 24.96 1.74 18.99
CA GLU A 38 25.52 0.89 20.04
C GLU A 38 24.60 0.98 21.26
N HIS A 39 23.73 -0.01 21.43
CA HIS A 39 22.79 -0.06 22.51
C HIS A 39 23.57 -0.31 23.80
N SER A 40 23.44 0.58 24.78
CA SER A 40 23.81 0.25 26.16
C SER A 40 23.17 -1.08 26.52
N ASN A 41 23.92 -1.99 27.16
CA ASN A 41 23.43 -3.28 27.69
C ASN A 41 22.24 -3.15 28.68
N ALA A 42 21.73 -1.93 28.89
CA ALA A 42 20.56 -1.60 29.70
C ALA A 42 19.21 -1.78 28.98
N ILE A 43 19.16 -1.96 27.65
CA ILE A 43 17.90 -2.09 26.89
C ILE A 43 17.55 -3.57 26.71
N ASN A 44 16.52 -4.05 27.42
CA ASN A 44 16.04 -5.44 27.32
C ASN A 44 15.20 -5.73 26.06
N GLY A 45 14.71 -4.70 25.35
CA GLY A 45 13.94 -4.86 24.12
C GLY A 45 13.02 -3.69 23.80
N VAL A 46 12.43 -3.71 22.61
CA VAL A 46 11.38 -2.77 22.19
C VAL A 46 10.04 -3.48 22.21
N PHE A 47 9.10 -2.91 22.94
CA PHE A 47 7.74 -3.43 23.10
C PHE A 47 6.72 -2.41 22.61
N PHE A 48 5.54 -2.91 22.28
CA PHE A 48 4.44 -2.16 21.67
C PHE A 48 3.16 -2.40 22.45
N THR A 49 2.29 -1.40 22.44
CA THR A 49 0.90 -1.47 22.92
C THR A 49 -0.06 -1.24 21.75
N CYS A 50 -1.31 -1.66 21.90
CA CYS A 50 -2.35 -1.44 20.90
C CYS A 50 -3.70 -1.22 21.60
N GLU A 51 -4.38 -0.12 21.25
CA GLU A 51 -5.68 0.24 21.80
C GLU A 51 -6.77 -0.83 21.58
N LEU A 52 -6.60 -1.69 20.55
CA LEU A 52 -7.52 -2.78 20.25
C LEU A 52 -7.39 -3.97 21.20
N LEU A 53 -6.23 -4.14 21.85
CA LEU A 53 -5.94 -5.30 22.71
C LEU A 53 -6.00 -4.97 24.20
N GLY A 54 -6.00 -3.69 24.56
CA GLY A 54 -5.96 -3.21 25.95
C GLY A 54 -4.58 -2.68 26.36
N ASP A 55 -4.57 -1.72 27.28
CA ASP A 55 -3.37 -1.00 27.73
C ASP A 55 -2.40 -1.88 28.53
N ASP A 56 -2.89 -3.01 29.07
CA ASP A 56 -2.13 -4.00 29.82
C ASP A 56 -1.36 -4.98 28.91
N ILE A 57 -1.67 -5.01 27.61
CA ILE A 57 -1.01 -5.89 26.65
C ILE A 57 0.21 -5.19 26.03
N VAL A 58 1.39 -5.62 26.47
CA VAL A 58 2.70 -5.13 26.01
C VAL A 58 3.46 -6.28 25.36
N LEU A 59 3.66 -6.22 24.04
CA LEU A 59 4.19 -7.34 23.25
C LEU A 59 5.31 -6.91 22.32
N THR A 60 6.11 -7.88 21.86
CA THR A 60 7.02 -7.62 20.73
C THR A 60 6.23 -7.37 19.45
N LYS A 61 6.88 -6.80 18.43
CA LYS A 61 6.22 -6.49 17.15
C LYS A 61 5.54 -7.70 16.49
N ASN A 62 6.15 -8.89 16.57
CA ASN A 62 5.62 -10.08 15.93
C ASN A 62 4.40 -10.63 16.68
N GLU A 63 4.49 -10.71 18.00
CA GLU A 63 3.37 -11.12 18.87
C GLU A 63 2.21 -10.13 18.74
N MET A 64 2.49 -8.83 18.72
CA MET A 64 1.49 -7.78 18.53
C MET A 64 0.74 -7.97 17.21
N LYS A 65 1.45 -8.21 16.10
CA LYS A 65 0.82 -8.46 14.80
C LYS A 65 -0.10 -9.68 14.81
N GLN A 66 0.33 -10.77 15.44
CA GLN A 66 -0.47 -12.00 15.55
C GLN A 66 -1.74 -11.75 16.37
N ASN A 67 -1.62 -11.11 17.53
CA ASN A 67 -2.75 -10.83 18.40
C ASN A 67 -3.75 -9.85 17.74
N VAL A 68 -3.26 -8.81 17.06
CA VAL A 68 -4.12 -7.90 16.28
C VAL A 68 -4.86 -8.64 15.17
N GLU A 69 -4.18 -9.54 14.45
CA GLU A 69 -4.82 -10.35 13.41
C GLU A 69 -5.91 -11.27 13.99
N GLU A 70 -5.63 -11.98 15.08
CA GLU A 70 -6.60 -12.85 15.75
C GLU A 70 -7.80 -12.07 16.26
N PHE A 71 -7.57 -10.91 16.89
CA PHE A 71 -8.62 -10.01 17.33
C PHE A 71 -9.50 -9.58 16.15
N LEU A 72 -8.92 -9.05 15.07
CA LEU A 72 -9.69 -8.61 13.91
C LEU A 72 -10.46 -9.75 13.22
N ARG A 73 -9.87 -10.95 13.16
CA ARG A 73 -10.57 -12.15 12.66
C ARG A 73 -11.76 -12.52 13.54
N SER A 74 -11.63 -12.37 14.86
CA SER A 74 -12.76 -12.59 15.77
C SER A 74 -13.90 -11.60 15.50
N GLN A 75 -13.61 -10.35 15.11
CA GLN A 75 -14.62 -9.32 14.85
C GLN A 75 -15.35 -9.47 13.50
N MET A 76 -14.92 -10.41 12.64
CA MET A 76 -15.52 -10.61 11.31
C MET A 76 -17.02 -11.00 11.36
N HIS A 77 -17.50 -11.55 12.46
CA HIS A 77 -18.90 -11.92 12.62
C HIS A 77 -19.82 -10.71 12.92
N GLU A 78 -19.26 -9.63 13.47
CA GLU A 78 -20.00 -8.44 13.87
C GLU A 78 -19.96 -7.38 12.76
N ASP A 79 -18.75 -6.94 12.38
CA ASP A 79 -18.55 -6.01 11.27
C ASP A 79 -17.41 -6.49 10.37
N SER A 80 -17.79 -7.35 9.43
CA SER A 80 -16.87 -7.90 8.44
C SER A 80 -16.19 -6.84 7.57
N VAL A 81 -16.82 -5.69 7.33
CA VAL A 81 -16.26 -4.64 6.48
C VAL A 81 -15.18 -3.89 7.23
N VAL A 82 -15.48 -3.40 8.43
CA VAL A 82 -14.52 -2.67 9.28
C VAL A 82 -13.34 -3.58 9.61
N ALA A 83 -13.59 -4.82 10.06
CA ALA A 83 -12.53 -5.78 10.37
C ALA A 83 -11.64 -6.06 9.15
N SER A 84 -12.23 -6.29 7.96
CA SER A 84 -11.46 -6.53 6.73
C SER A 84 -10.65 -5.31 6.31
N THR A 85 -11.20 -4.11 6.43
CA THR A 85 -10.47 -2.86 6.14
C THR A 85 -9.30 -2.69 7.11
N LEU A 86 -9.49 -2.88 8.40
CA LEU A 86 -8.40 -2.79 9.38
C LEU A 86 -7.31 -3.85 9.10
N MET A 87 -7.68 -5.09 8.76
CA MET A 87 -6.69 -6.10 8.37
C MET A 87 -5.92 -5.70 7.11
N LEU A 88 -6.60 -5.16 6.10
CA LEU A 88 -5.97 -4.68 4.87
C LEU A 88 -4.93 -3.58 5.16
N PHE A 89 -5.23 -2.67 6.10
CA PHE A 89 -4.36 -1.54 6.41
C PHE A 89 -3.23 -1.87 7.40
N SER A 90 -3.49 -2.75 8.37
CA SER A 90 -2.58 -3.04 9.48
C SER A 90 -1.64 -4.22 9.22
N LEU A 91 -2.06 -5.20 8.41
CA LEU A 91 -1.33 -6.46 8.21
C LEU A 91 -0.55 -6.54 6.90
N ASN A 92 -0.75 -5.58 5.99
CA ASN A 92 -0.11 -5.57 4.67
C ASN A 92 0.86 -4.40 4.50
N ALA A 93 1.87 -4.62 3.66
CA ALA A 93 2.77 -3.55 3.23
C ALA A 93 2.02 -2.53 2.36
N THR A 94 2.51 -1.29 2.37
CA THR A 94 1.84 -0.14 1.72
C THR A 94 1.61 -0.36 0.22
N ASP A 95 2.58 -0.94 -0.47
CA ASP A 95 2.51 -1.27 -1.90
C ASP A 95 1.34 -2.24 -2.21
N LYS A 96 1.31 -3.37 -1.51
CA LYS A 96 0.26 -4.39 -1.69
C LYS A 96 -1.13 -3.85 -1.35
N ARG A 97 -1.22 -3.09 -0.25
CA ARG A 97 -2.46 -2.44 0.15
C ARG A 97 -2.95 -1.46 -0.91
N GLN A 98 -2.06 -0.63 -1.46
CA GLN A 98 -2.42 0.35 -2.47
C GLN A 98 -2.96 -0.30 -3.74
N THR A 99 -2.26 -1.32 -4.25
CA THR A 99 -2.71 -2.10 -5.41
C THR A 99 -4.07 -2.76 -5.18
N ALA A 100 -4.29 -3.35 -3.99
CA ALA A 100 -5.58 -3.93 -3.63
C ALA A 100 -6.70 -2.88 -3.59
N CYS A 101 -6.45 -1.71 -2.99
CA CYS A 101 -7.40 -0.60 -2.94
C CYS A 101 -7.77 -0.10 -4.34
N GLU A 102 -6.80 0.14 -5.22
CA GLU A 102 -7.03 0.59 -6.60
C GLU A 102 -7.86 -0.42 -7.39
N THR A 103 -7.57 -1.71 -7.22
CA THR A 103 -8.30 -2.79 -7.88
C THR A 103 -9.75 -2.86 -7.40
N LEU A 104 -9.99 -2.81 -6.09
CA LEU A 104 -11.34 -2.80 -5.51
C LEU A 104 -12.13 -1.57 -5.94
N GLN A 105 -11.51 -0.39 -5.91
CA GLN A 105 -12.10 0.86 -6.39
C GLN A 105 -12.54 0.71 -7.85
N LYS A 106 -11.69 0.13 -8.71
CA LYS A 106 -12.05 -0.06 -10.12
C LYS A 106 -13.21 -1.05 -10.30
N TYR A 107 -13.25 -2.13 -9.53
CA TYR A 107 -14.37 -3.05 -9.57
C TYR A 107 -15.68 -2.39 -9.14
N ILE A 108 -15.67 -1.64 -8.03
CA ILE A 108 -16.84 -0.91 -7.54
C ILE A 108 -17.29 0.14 -8.57
N GLN A 109 -16.34 0.91 -9.10
CA GLN A 109 -16.62 1.92 -10.13
C GLN A 109 -17.30 1.31 -11.37
N ASN A 110 -16.81 0.17 -11.86
CA ASN A 110 -17.41 -0.49 -13.03
C ASN A 110 -18.87 -0.92 -12.76
N VAL A 111 -19.20 -1.34 -11.53
CA VAL A 111 -20.57 -1.69 -11.15
C VAL A 111 -21.47 -0.46 -11.08
N LEU A 112 -20.95 0.66 -10.56
CA LEU A 112 -21.69 1.93 -10.45
C LEU A 112 -21.95 2.57 -11.82
N GLU A 113 -20.96 2.54 -12.72
CA GLU A 113 -21.07 3.14 -14.06
C GLU A 113 -21.93 2.29 -15.02
N HIS A 114 -21.99 0.97 -14.80
CA HIS A 114 -22.67 0.02 -15.67
C HIS A 114 -23.56 -0.97 -14.89
N PRO A 115 -24.61 -0.50 -14.19
CA PRO A 115 -25.41 -1.33 -13.28
C PRO A 115 -26.18 -2.45 -13.98
N ASP A 116 -26.54 -2.30 -15.26
CA ASP A 116 -27.27 -3.32 -16.01
C ASP A 116 -26.36 -4.42 -16.58
N GLU A 117 -25.05 -4.16 -16.66
CA GLU A 117 -24.09 -5.09 -17.23
C GLU A 117 -23.66 -6.16 -16.22
N ALA A 118 -24.33 -7.31 -16.28
CA ALA A 118 -24.09 -8.43 -15.36
C ALA A 118 -22.62 -8.93 -15.30
N LYS A 119 -21.81 -8.65 -16.33
CA LYS A 119 -20.39 -9.02 -16.37
C LYS A 119 -19.57 -8.33 -15.28
N PHE A 120 -19.95 -7.13 -14.83
CA PHE A 120 -19.22 -6.40 -13.78
C PHE A 120 -19.57 -6.87 -12.36
N ARG A 121 -20.65 -7.64 -12.19
CA ARG A 121 -21.04 -8.26 -10.91
C ARG A 121 -20.33 -9.58 -10.62
N ARG A 122 -19.36 -9.99 -11.46
CA ARG A 122 -18.62 -11.26 -11.32
C ARG A 122 -17.15 -11.04 -11.59
N ILE A 123 -16.30 -11.48 -10.66
CA ILE A 123 -14.85 -11.44 -10.81
C ILE A 123 -14.33 -12.86 -11.03
N ARG A 124 -13.52 -13.06 -12.08
CA ARG A 124 -12.87 -14.35 -12.34
C ARG A 124 -11.53 -14.38 -11.61
N LEU A 125 -11.27 -15.43 -10.83
CA LEU A 125 -10.00 -15.57 -10.07
C LEU A 125 -8.76 -15.65 -10.97
N ALA A 126 -8.91 -16.09 -12.23
CA ALA A 126 -7.84 -16.12 -13.22
C ALA A 126 -7.56 -14.74 -13.87
N ASN A 127 -8.27 -13.69 -13.49
CA ASN A 127 -8.04 -12.35 -14.02
C ASN A 127 -6.71 -11.79 -13.51
N LYS A 128 -5.86 -11.29 -14.40
CA LYS A 128 -4.56 -10.71 -14.04
C LYS A 128 -4.64 -9.52 -13.09
N ALA A 129 -5.72 -8.75 -13.13
CA ALA A 129 -5.94 -7.66 -12.18
C ALA A 129 -6.36 -8.16 -10.79
N PHE A 130 -6.86 -9.40 -10.68
CA PHE A 130 -7.20 -10.02 -9.40
C PHE A 130 -6.02 -10.76 -8.75
N GLN A 131 -5.10 -11.29 -9.57
CA GLN A 131 -3.91 -12.03 -9.13
C GLN A 131 -2.82 -11.10 -8.61
#